data_AF-A0A143PMP8-F1
#
_entry.id   AF-A0A143PMP8-F1
#
_cell.length_a   1.000
_cell.length_b   1.000
_cell.length_c   1.000
_cell.angle_alpha   90.00
_cell.angle_beta   90.00
_cell.angle_gamma   90.00
#
_symmetry.space_group_name_H-M   'P 1'
#
loop_
_entity.id
_entity.type
_entity.pdbx_description
1 polymer ?
#
loop_
_entity_poly.entity_id
_entity_poly.type
_entity_poly.pdbx_seq_one_letter_code
_entity_poly.pdbx_strand_id
1 'polypeptide(L)'
;MATFAHRVFAALGRFNGQLSSFRERVNTTPADASRLPAKILQQLREATERARTASDAITRSFVLIEQTGLDVVDMQVRLQGETARLASALATIGEAVARQHFVRESFGDLLVELDEAAQLVAAAVFPSAVQGLREVNVKLWDFEKLQWKRYTDLLTVVVQRRSITVDQQAHMQEIADDVARAFGEVNTLLNDLAESRPSDARALQARLDTAPVRLTDALGVARDRMSQVAGPFAAFAPIIEASADVAADVSALLCELTIPVFPVYEALGPCCDVITRTMYEGVSGVQAFALLNILARLQATRPSGRSMLEGRHVTVTHVFPDRIYLEADRSIITDVAADRAFQSAPAALHRFKEGSYKQTTFPKGNLQLSYASRPGDRVAIDADMDLYRSAVPHLFGEVLVNHLTGSSTSQFAVRRILDEQDIAAIGSFELLRA
;
A
#
# COMPACT_ATOMS: atom_id res chain seq x y z
N MET A 1 -20.05 -1.61 7.48
CA MET A 1 -18.60 -1.46 7.18
C MET A 1 -18.39 -0.14 6.46
N ALA A 2 -17.28 0.57 6.69
CA ALA A 2 -16.97 1.80 5.95
C ALA A 2 -16.60 1.46 4.50
N THR A 3 -17.15 2.21 3.54
CA THR A 3 -16.77 2.11 2.12
C THR A 3 -15.30 2.48 1.92
N PHE A 4 -14.71 2.07 0.80
CA PHE A 4 -13.34 2.44 0.44
C PHE A 4 -13.12 3.96 0.44
N ALA A 5 -14.00 4.72 -0.22
CA ALA A 5 -13.96 6.19 -0.23
C ALA A 5 -14.03 6.79 1.19
N HIS A 6 -14.88 6.25 2.07
CA HIS A 6 -14.96 6.72 3.45
C HIS A 6 -13.64 6.51 4.21
N ARG A 7 -12.97 5.36 4.05
CA ARG A 7 -11.64 5.12 4.67
C ARG A 7 -10.62 6.15 4.21
N VAL A 8 -10.62 6.46 2.91
CA VAL A 8 -9.71 7.46 2.32
C VAL A 8 -9.98 8.86 2.84
N PHE A 9 -11.24 9.31 2.83
CA PHE A 9 -11.58 10.65 3.32
C PHE A 9 -11.30 10.79 4.82
N ALA A 10 -11.54 9.75 5.62
CA ALA A 10 -11.18 9.75 7.04
C ALA A 10 -9.66 9.88 7.24
N ALA A 11 -8.86 9.12 6.48
CA ALA A 11 -7.40 9.19 6.56
C ALA A 11 -6.86 10.55 6.11
N LEU A 12 -7.34 11.08 4.98
CA LEU A 12 -6.98 12.41 4.48
C LEU A 12 -7.41 13.53 5.43
N GLY A 13 -8.57 13.40 6.06
CA GLY A 13 -9.04 14.34 7.09
C GLY A 13 -8.10 14.39 8.29
N ARG A 14 -7.71 13.21 8.81
CA ARG A 14 -6.71 13.10 9.90
C ARG A 14 -5.37 13.69 9.50
N PHE A 15 -4.85 13.33 8.33
CA PHE A 15 -3.60 13.87 7.79
C PHE A 15 -3.62 15.39 7.68
N ASN A 16 -4.71 15.94 7.12
CA ASN A 16 -4.87 17.38 6.98
C ASN A 16 -4.97 18.13 8.30
N GLY A 17 -5.56 17.50 9.33
CA GLY A 17 -5.52 18.00 10.70
C GLY A 17 -4.08 18.11 11.22
N GLN A 18 -3.31 17.02 11.13
CA GLN A 18 -1.91 16.99 11.58
C GLN A 18 -1.01 17.97 10.81
N LEU A 19 -1.19 18.06 9.49
CA LEU A 19 -0.46 19.00 8.64
C LEU A 19 -0.76 20.45 9.02
N SER A 20 -2.02 20.75 9.38
CA SER A 20 -2.42 22.09 9.82
C SER A 20 -1.78 22.45 11.16
N SER A 21 -1.79 21.52 12.13
CA SER A 21 -1.11 21.72 13.42
C SER A 21 0.41 21.90 13.24
N PHE A 22 1.04 21.11 12.37
CA PHE A 22 2.46 21.28 12.02
C PHE A 22 2.74 22.68 11.44
N ARG A 23 1.94 23.09 10.44
CA ARG A 23 2.06 24.41 9.79
C ARG A 23 1.85 25.56 10.79
N GLU A 24 0.85 25.47 11.64
CA GLU A 24 0.58 26.48 12.68
C GLU A 24 1.77 26.63 13.63
N ARG A 25 2.37 25.50 14.05
CA ARG A 25 3.59 25.52 14.86
C ARG A 25 4.75 26.21 14.15
N VAL A 26 4.98 25.91 12.87
CA VAL A 26 6.04 26.57 12.07
C VAL A 26 5.79 28.08 11.90
N ASN A 27 4.54 28.50 11.78
CA ASN A 27 4.17 29.91 11.62
C ASN A 27 4.31 30.73 12.89
N THR A 28 4.00 30.12 14.04
CA THR A 28 4.06 30.77 15.35
C THR A 28 5.46 30.74 15.97
N THR A 29 6.35 29.86 15.49
CA THR A 29 7.73 29.77 15.99
C THR A 29 8.58 30.93 15.46
N PRO A 30 9.16 31.76 16.36
CA PRO A 30 10.01 32.87 15.95
C PRO A 30 11.32 32.36 15.33
N ALA A 31 11.85 33.11 14.37
CA ALA A 31 13.16 32.81 13.79
C ALA A 31 14.27 33.10 14.82
N ASP A 32 15.25 32.20 14.89
CA ASP A 32 16.48 32.34 15.65
C ASP A 32 17.64 32.03 14.71
N ALA A 33 18.49 33.02 14.42
CA ALA A 33 19.59 32.88 13.47
C ALA A 33 20.55 31.72 13.79
N SER A 34 20.65 31.33 15.07
CA SER A 34 21.57 30.29 15.55
C SER A 34 20.95 28.91 15.68
N ARG A 35 19.63 28.82 15.95
CA ARG A 35 18.93 27.56 16.22
C ARG A 35 17.86 27.22 15.19
N LEU A 36 17.07 28.21 14.77
CA LEU A 36 15.95 28.05 13.83
C LEU A 36 16.02 29.15 12.77
N PRO A 37 16.94 29.02 11.78
CA PRO A 37 17.14 30.07 10.78
C PRO A 37 15.84 30.34 10.02
N ALA A 38 15.57 31.62 9.72
CA ALA A 38 14.38 32.04 8.96
C ALA A 38 14.23 31.26 7.64
N LYS A 39 15.34 30.90 7.00
CA LYS A 39 15.37 30.09 5.78
C LYS A 39 14.78 28.69 5.98
N ILE A 40 15.05 28.03 7.11
CA ILE A 40 14.50 26.69 7.41
C ILE A 40 13.00 26.80 7.67
N LEU A 41 12.57 27.79 8.47
CA LEU A 41 11.13 28.01 8.70
C LEU A 41 10.38 28.30 7.40
N GLN A 42 10.98 29.09 6.50
CA GLN A 42 10.42 29.34 5.17
C GLN A 42 10.32 28.08 4.32
N GLN A 43 11.37 27.25 4.30
CA GLN A 43 11.36 25.96 3.58
C GLN A 43 10.27 25.02 4.11
N LEU A 44 10.09 24.95 5.43
CA LEU A 44 9.03 24.15 6.05
C LEU A 44 7.65 24.66 5.64
N ARG A 45 7.42 25.98 5.65
CA ARG A 45 6.14 26.59 5.20
C ARG A 45 5.82 26.24 3.75
N GLU A 46 6.78 26.40 2.85
CA GLU A 46 6.60 26.08 1.44
C GLU A 46 6.33 24.59 1.22
N ALA A 47 7.03 23.72 1.96
CA ALA A 47 6.81 22.29 1.88
C ALA A 47 5.43 21.88 2.42
N THR A 48 4.97 22.49 3.53
CA THR A 48 3.62 22.23 4.06
C THR A 48 2.52 22.69 3.10
N GLU A 49 2.70 23.82 2.39
CA GLU A 49 1.73 24.24 1.37
C GLU A 49 1.68 23.28 0.18
N ARG A 50 2.84 22.79 -0.27
CA ARG A 50 2.90 21.77 -1.33
C ARG A 50 2.21 20.48 -0.90
N ALA A 51 2.47 20.01 0.34
CA ALA A 51 1.83 18.83 0.89
C ALA A 51 0.31 19.01 0.96
N ARG A 52 -0.17 20.18 1.40
CA ARG A 52 -1.60 20.50 1.46
C ARG A 52 -2.24 20.48 0.07
N THR A 53 -1.62 21.15 -0.89
CA THR A 53 -2.09 21.21 -2.28
C THR A 53 -2.19 19.82 -2.90
N ALA A 54 -1.20 18.96 -2.65
CA ALA A 54 -1.19 17.58 -3.11
C ALA A 54 -2.29 16.76 -2.44
N SER A 55 -2.46 16.86 -1.12
CA SER A 55 -3.55 16.19 -0.40
C SER A 55 -4.94 16.62 -0.90
N ASP A 56 -5.15 17.91 -1.14
CA ASP A 56 -6.42 18.41 -1.69
C ASP A 56 -6.66 17.91 -3.12
N ALA A 57 -5.61 17.73 -3.91
CA ALA A 57 -5.72 17.13 -5.24
C ALA A 57 -6.13 15.65 -5.16
N ILE A 58 -5.56 14.88 -4.24
CA ILE A 58 -6.00 13.49 -3.97
C ILE A 58 -7.49 13.48 -3.61
N THR A 59 -7.92 14.32 -2.66
CA THR A 59 -9.33 14.42 -2.25
C THR A 59 -10.25 14.70 -3.44
N ARG A 60 -9.90 15.65 -4.32
CA ARG A 60 -10.68 15.96 -5.53
C ARG A 60 -10.73 14.77 -6.50
N SER A 61 -9.62 14.08 -6.71
CA SER A 61 -9.58 12.89 -7.55
C SER A 61 -10.55 11.83 -7.03
N PHE A 62 -10.59 11.59 -5.71
CA PHE A 62 -11.52 10.64 -5.09
C PHE A 62 -12.99 11.04 -5.21
N VAL A 63 -13.32 12.32 -5.05
CA VAL A 63 -14.69 12.82 -5.28
C VAL A 63 -15.12 12.58 -6.72
N LEU A 64 -14.23 12.82 -7.69
CA LEU A 64 -14.53 12.55 -9.10
C LEU A 64 -14.75 11.05 -9.34
N ILE A 65 -13.94 10.19 -8.75
CA ILE A 65 -14.07 8.72 -8.88
C ILE A 65 -15.43 8.25 -8.35
N GLU A 66 -15.82 8.69 -7.14
CA GLU A 66 -17.10 8.33 -6.53
C GLU A 66 -18.30 8.81 -7.39
N GLN A 67 -18.18 9.99 -8.00
CA GLN A 67 -19.21 10.55 -8.88
C GLN A 67 -19.26 9.91 -10.28
N THR A 68 -18.17 9.31 -10.74
CA THR A 68 -18.06 8.76 -12.11
C THR A 68 -18.11 7.25 -12.15
N GLY A 69 -18.06 6.56 -11.00
CA GLY A 69 -18.09 5.11 -10.91
C GLY A 69 -16.83 4.44 -11.48
N LEU A 70 -15.70 5.15 -11.47
CA LEU A 70 -14.42 4.62 -11.96
C LEU A 70 -13.85 3.60 -10.98
N ASP A 71 -13.23 2.55 -11.53
CA ASP A 71 -12.67 1.44 -10.75
C ASP A 71 -11.36 1.79 -10.02
N VAL A 72 -11.01 1.00 -8.98
CA VAL A 72 -9.78 1.17 -8.19
C VAL A 72 -8.52 1.11 -9.05
N VAL A 73 -8.56 0.33 -10.13
CA VAL A 73 -7.53 0.22 -11.17
C VAL A 73 -7.25 1.57 -11.85
N ASP A 74 -8.29 2.30 -12.23
CA ASP A 74 -8.22 3.63 -12.83
C ASP A 74 -7.60 4.65 -11.86
N MET A 75 -7.75 4.42 -10.56
CA MET A 75 -7.27 5.34 -9.54
C MET A 75 -5.77 5.30 -9.36
N GLN A 76 -5.12 4.13 -9.42
CA GLN A 76 -3.68 4.04 -9.16
C GLN A 76 -2.87 4.84 -10.18
N VAL A 77 -3.24 4.74 -11.46
CA VAL A 77 -2.58 5.49 -12.54
C VAL A 77 -2.83 6.99 -12.38
N ARG A 78 -4.08 7.39 -12.09
CA ARG A 78 -4.45 8.82 -11.93
C ARG A 78 -3.76 9.46 -10.71
N LEU A 79 -3.78 8.77 -9.58
CA LEU A 79 -3.27 9.28 -8.32
C LEU A 79 -1.74 9.30 -8.24
N GLN A 80 -1.04 8.63 -9.15
CA GLN A 80 0.42 8.57 -9.16
C GLN A 80 1.04 9.98 -9.11
N GLY A 81 0.51 10.92 -9.88
CA GLY A 81 1.00 12.29 -9.92
C GLY A 81 0.75 13.05 -8.62
N GLU A 82 -0.45 12.96 -8.05
CA GLU A 82 -0.76 13.63 -6.77
C GLU A 82 0.02 13.04 -5.60
N THR A 83 0.07 11.72 -5.50
CA THR A 83 0.72 11.01 -4.40
C THR A 83 2.24 11.16 -4.45
N ALA A 84 2.86 11.21 -5.64
CA ALA A 84 4.28 11.52 -5.78
C ALA A 84 4.60 12.96 -5.33
N ARG A 85 3.73 13.93 -5.64
CA ARG A 85 3.88 15.31 -5.15
C ARG A 85 3.74 15.39 -3.63
N LEU A 86 2.81 14.65 -3.04
CA LEU A 86 2.65 14.56 -1.59
C LEU A 86 3.91 13.96 -0.95
N ALA A 87 4.38 12.82 -1.46
CA ALA A 87 5.57 12.15 -0.96
C ALA A 87 6.82 13.04 -1.03
N SER A 88 7.02 13.74 -2.15
CA SER A 88 8.13 14.69 -2.31
C SER A 88 8.07 15.86 -1.32
N ALA A 89 6.87 16.41 -1.09
CA ALA A 89 6.68 17.49 -0.12
C ALA A 89 6.97 17.00 1.30
N LEU A 90 6.47 15.82 1.69
CA LEU A 90 6.71 15.20 2.98
C LEU A 90 8.20 14.86 3.20
N ALA A 91 8.88 14.33 2.18
CA ALA A 91 10.32 14.10 2.23
C ALA A 91 11.10 15.39 2.48
N THR A 92 10.69 16.51 1.86
CA THR A 92 11.29 17.82 2.13
C THR A 92 11.10 18.25 3.58
N ILE A 93 9.91 18.04 4.16
CA ILE A 93 9.63 18.36 5.58
C ILE A 93 10.50 17.48 6.49
N GLY A 94 10.49 16.16 6.27
CA GLY A 94 11.25 15.20 7.06
C GLY A 94 12.75 15.49 7.04
N GLU A 95 13.31 15.75 5.86
CA GLU A 95 14.72 16.08 5.71
C GLU A 95 15.10 17.40 6.41
N ALA A 96 14.28 18.44 6.27
CA ALA A 96 14.52 19.72 6.94
C ALA A 96 14.51 19.58 8.47
N VAL A 97 13.59 18.78 9.02
CA VAL A 97 13.51 18.53 10.47
C VAL A 97 14.62 17.59 10.96
N ALA A 98 14.96 16.55 10.20
CA ALA A 98 15.94 15.55 10.61
C ALA A 98 17.38 16.09 10.58
N ARG A 99 17.73 16.99 9.64
CA ARG A 99 19.11 17.45 9.45
C ARG A 99 19.69 18.26 10.61
N GLN A 100 18.88 18.97 11.38
CA GLN A 100 19.36 19.89 12.42
C GLN A 100 18.75 19.58 13.79
N HIS A 101 19.60 19.43 14.81
CA HIS A 101 19.18 19.08 16.17
C HIS A 101 18.08 20.00 16.71
N PHE A 102 18.25 21.32 16.65
CA PHE A 102 17.29 22.29 17.19
C PHE A 102 15.97 22.33 16.43
N VAL A 103 16.00 22.06 15.12
CA VAL A 103 14.78 21.93 14.30
C VAL A 103 14.02 20.66 14.72
N ARG A 104 14.75 19.55 14.92
CA ARG A 104 14.18 18.30 15.43
C ARG A 104 13.59 18.45 16.83
N GLU A 105 14.26 19.16 17.72
CA GLU A 105 13.75 19.47 19.06
C GLU A 105 12.44 20.27 18.99
N SER A 106 12.31 21.15 18.00
CA SER A 106 11.14 22.04 17.86
C SER A 106 9.94 21.39 17.18
N PHE A 107 10.17 20.47 16.24
CA PHE A 107 9.13 19.95 15.35
C PHE A 107 9.06 18.41 15.29
N GLY A 108 9.96 17.70 15.97
CA GLY A 108 10.10 16.24 15.82
C GLY A 108 8.86 15.44 16.26
N ASP A 109 8.17 15.85 17.32
CA ASP A 109 6.94 15.15 17.75
C ASP A 109 5.80 15.32 16.73
N LEU A 110 5.61 16.54 16.24
CA LEU A 110 4.62 16.84 15.19
C LEU A 110 4.97 16.14 13.87
N LEU A 111 6.27 15.96 13.58
CA LEU A 111 6.72 15.23 12.42
C LEU A 111 6.29 13.76 12.49
N VAL A 112 6.43 13.13 13.66
CA VAL A 112 6.01 11.73 13.86
C VAL A 112 4.49 11.61 13.70
N GLU A 113 3.71 12.53 14.25
CA GLU A 113 2.24 12.53 14.09
C GLU A 113 1.81 12.71 12.62
N LEU A 114 2.54 13.55 11.88
CA LEU A 114 2.32 13.76 10.46
C LEU A 114 2.70 12.51 9.65
N ASP A 115 3.80 11.85 9.99
CA ASP A 115 4.24 10.59 9.34
C ASP A 115 3.20 9.48 9.57
N GLU A 116 2.81 9.24 10.82
CA GLU A 116 1.76 8.27 11.17
C GLU A 116 0.48 8.51 10.36
N ALA A 117 0.05 9.78 10.23
CA ALA A 117 -1.13 10.12 9.45
C ALA A 117 -0.92 9.91 7.93
N ALA A 118 0.27 10.21 7.41
CA ALA A 118 0.62 9.97 6.01
C ALA A 118 0.64 8.47 5.68
N GLN A 119 1.13 7.64 6.60
CA GLN A 119 1.11 6.19 6.48
C GLN A 119 -0.32 5.63 6.43
N LEU A 120 -1.23 6.18 7.24
CA LEU A 120 -2.65 5.83 7.18
C LEU A 120 -3.30 6.27 5.86
N VAL A 121 -2.91 7.42 5.30
CA VAL A 121 -3.34 7.82 3.94
C VAL A 121 -2.84 6.82 2.91
N ALA A 122 -1.57 6.40 2.98
CA ALA A 122 -1.01 5.41 2.07
C ALA A 122 -1.79 4.09 2.13
N ALA A 123 -2.05 3.58 3.34
CA ALA A 123 -2.82 2.36 3.56
C ALA A 123 -4.28 2.48 3.11
N ALA A 124 -4.87 3.66 3.20
CA ALA A 124 -6.25 3.90 2.78
C ALA A 124 -6.38 4.04 1.28
N VAL A 125 -5.48 4.81 0.63
CA VAL A 125 -5.50 5.05 -0.82
C VAL A 125 -5.04 3.81 -1.57
N PHE A 126 -4.09 3.07 -1.00
CA PHE A 126 -3.52 1.88 -1.60
C PHE A 126 -3.51 0.69 -0.62
N PRO A 127 -4.67 0.06 -0.38
CA PRO A 127 -4.80 -0.98 0.63
C PRO A 127 -4.17 -2.32 0.24
N SER A 128 -3.90 -2.53 -1.05
CA SER A 128 -3.43 -3.81 -1.59
C SER A 128 -2.01 -4.15 -1.18
N ALA A 129 -1.81 -5.40 -0.77
CA ALA A 129 -0.49 -5.98 -0.55
C ALA A 129 0.03 -6.78 -1.76
N VAL A 130 -0.65 -6.78 -2.90
CA VAL A 130 -0.29 -7.59 -4.07
C VAL A 130 0.85 -6.95 -4.85
N GLN A 131 1.89 -7.73 -5.14
CA GLN A 131 2.99 -7.31 -6.00
C GLN A 131 2.65 -7.60 -7.47
N GLY A 132 2.92 -6.64 -8.36
CA GLY A 132 2.67 -6.75 -9.81
C GLY A 132 1.31 -6.18 -10.27
N LEU A 133 0.45 -5.80 -9.32
CA LEU A 133 -0.91 -5.34 -9.63
C LEU A 133 -0.93 -4.10 -10.52
N ARG A 134 0.05 -3.20 -10.32
CA ARG A 134 0.19 -1.96 -11.09
C ARG A 134 0.47 -2.24 -12.56
N GLU A 135 1.37 -3.17 -12.84
CA GLU A 135 1.80 -3.52 -14.20
C GLU A 135 0.60 -4.03 -15.00
N VAL A 136 -0.22 -4.90 -14.40
CA VAL A 136 -1.48 -5.38 -14.99
C VAL A 136 -2.43 -4.20 -15.22
N ASN A 137 -2.60 -3.32 -14.24
CA ASN A 137 -3.48 -2.15 -14.30
C ASN A 137 -3.11 -1.19 -15.44
N VAL A 138 -1.81 -0.92 -15.65
CA VAL A 138 -1.35 -0.08 -16.76
C VAL A 138 -1.72 -0.69 -18.11
N LYS A 139 -1.62 -2.02 -18.27
CA LYS A 139 -2.00 -2.69 -19.51
C LYS A 139 -3.51 -2.70 -19.75
N LEU A 140 -4.32 -2.88 -18.70
CA LEU A 140 -5.78 -2.73 -18.83
C LEU A 140 -6.18 -1.31 -19.25
N TRP A 141 -5.48 -0.30 -18.73
CA TRP A 141 -5.69 1.09 -19.13
C TRP A 141 -5.42 1.33 -20.61
N ASP A 142 -4.40 0.68 -21.18
CA ASP A 142 -4.11 0.72 -22.63
C ASP A 142 -5.29 0.17 -23.44
N PHE A 143 -5.92 -0.91 -23.00
CA PHE A 143 -7.14 -1.42 -23.63
C PHE A 143 -8.27 -0.37 -23.60
N GLU A 144 -8.62 0.14 -22.42
CA GLU A 144 -9.75 1.06 -22.30
C GLU A 144 -9.55 2.38 -23.05
N LYS A 145 -8.40 3.04 -22.85
CA LYS A 145 -8.20 4.41 -23.35
C LYS A 145 -7.71 4.46 -24.79
N LEU A 146 -7.01 3.42 -25.26
CA LEU A 146 -6.50 3.38 -26.63
C LEU A 146 -7.40 2.54 -27.52
N GLN A 147 -7.58 1.25 -27.23
CA GLN A 147 -8.26 0.35 -28.17
C GLN A 147 -9.78 0.52 -28.11
N TRP A 148 -10.37 0.53 -26.92
CA TRP A 148 -11.82 0.64 -26.77
C TRP A 148 -12.38 1.98 -27.21
N LYS A 149 -11.63 3.05 -26.94
CA LYS A 149 -11.95 4.38 -27.48
C LYS A 149 -11.92 4.39 -29.00
N ARG A 150 -10.86 3.84 -29.64
CA ARG A 150 -10.77 3.74 -31.10
C ARG A 150 -11.92 2.93 -31.69
N TYR A 151 -12.30 1.83 -31.02
CA TYR A 151 -13.45 1.02 -31.42
C TYR A 151 -14.74 1.86 -31.42
N THR A 152 -15.01 2.55 -30.32
CA THR A 152 -16.23 3.38 -30.14
C THR A 152 -16.28 4.54 -31.12
N ASP A 153 -15.16 5.22 -31.35
CA ASP A 153 -15.04 6.31 -32.32
C ASP A 153 -15.31 5.81 -33.75
N LEU A 154 -14.73 4.66 -34.11
CA LEU A 154 -14.95 4.05 -35.42
C LEU A 154 -16.40 3.59 -35.61
N LEU A 155 -16.99 2.94 -34.60
CA LEU A 155 -18.40 2.53 -34.62
C LEU A 155 -19.32 3.73 -34.82
N THR A 156 -19.07 4.83 -34.11
CA THR A 156 -19.84 6.08 -34.26
C THR A 156 -19.80 6.61 -35.69
N VAL A 157 -18.61 6.65 -36.31
CA VAL A 157 -18.44 7.12 -37.69
C VAL A 157 -19.17 6.21 -38.69
N VAL A 158 -19.04 4.89 -38.53
CA VAL A 158 -19.64 3.90 -39.43
C VAL A 158 -21.17 3.92 -39.35
N VAL A 159 -21.73 4.05 -38.15
CA VAL A 159 -23.18 4.21 -37.93
C VAL A 159 -23.69 5.53 -38.50
N GLN A 160 -23.02 6.66 -38.25
CA GLN A 160 -23.41 7.96 -38.79
C GLN A 160 -23.41 7.99 -40.33
N ARG A 161 -22.42 7.32 -40.95
CA ARG A 161 -22.32 7.19 -42.41
C ARG A 161 -23.27 6.15 -43.01
N ARG A 162 -24.09 5.48 -42.19
CA ARG A 162 -25.00 4.38 -42.58
C ARG A 162 -24.28 3.32 -43.43
N SER A 163 -23.02 3.06 -43.11
CA SER A 163 -22.17 2.16 -43.87
C SER A 163 -22.38 0.69 -43.49
N ILE A 164 -23.21 0.41 -42.49
CA ILE A 164 -23.56 -0.93 -42.00
C ILE A 164 -25.08 -1.05 -41.78
N THR A 165 -25.60 -2.28 -41.89
CA THR A 165 -26.99 -2.60 -41.57
C THR A 165 -27.21 -2.73 -40.07
N VAL A 166 -28.48 -2.80 -39.64
CA VAL A 166 -28.84 -3.02 -38.23
C VAL A 166 -28.33 -4.37 -37.73
N ASP A 167 -28.49 -5.44 -38.51
CA ASP A 167 -28.02 -6.78 -38.13
C ASP A 167 -26.50 -6.83 -37.99
N GLN A 168 -25.80 -6.12 -38.86
CA GLN A 168 -24.34 -5.99 -38.80
C GLN A 168 -23.88 -5.19 -37.57
N GLN A 169 -24.57 -4.11 -37.25
CA GLN A 169 -24.31 -3.35 -36.03
C GLN A 169 -24.55 -4.22 -34.78
N ALA A 170 -25.62 -5.01 -34.75
CA ALA A 170 -25.91 -5.93 -33.65
C ALA A 170 -24.81 -7.00 -33.50
N HIS A 171 -24.36 -7.59 -34.61
CA HIS A 171 -23.28 -8.57 -34.59
C HIS A 171 -21.95 -8.00 -34.07
N MET A 172 -21.62 -6.77 -34.48
CA MET A 172 -20.45 -6.06 -33.97
C MET A 172 -20.58 -5.76 -32.47
N GLN A 173 -21.75 -5.32 -32.04
CA GLN A 173 -22.00 -5.02 -30.63
C GLN A 173 -21.84 -6.27 -29.77
N GLU A 174 -22.30 -7.44 -30.25
CA GLU A 174 -22.13 -8.71 -29.54
C GLU A 174 -20.64 -9.06 -29.38
N ILE A 175 -19.82 -8.95 -30.43
CA ILE A 175 -18.37 -9.18 -30.33
C ILE A 175 -17.74 -8.20 -29.34
N ALA A 176 -18.16 -6.94 -29.39
CA ALA A 176 -17.67 -5.92 -28.48
C ALA A 176 -18.06 -6.23 -27.01
N ASP A 177 -19.31 -6.58 -26.77
CA ASP A 177 -19.81 -6.90 -25.43
C ASP A 177 -19.08 -8.12 -24.84
N ASP A 178 -18.75 -9.13 -25.66
CA ASP A 178 -17.97 -10.29 -25.24
C ASP A 178 -16.53 -9.91 -24.85
N VAL A 179 -15.86 -9.09 -25.65
CA VAL A 179 -14.50 -8.58 -25.35
C VAL A 179 -14.52 -7.70 -24.09
N ALA A 180 -15.45 -6.75 -24.00
CA ALA A 180 -15.58 -5.86 -22.86
C ALA A 180 -15.89 -6.63 -21.57
N ARG A 181 -16.73 -7.66 -21.63
CA ARG A 181 -17.03 -8.53 -20.49
C ARG A 181 -15.80 -9.27 -20.01
N ALA A 182 -15.00 -9.83 -20.92
CA ALA A 182 -13.78 -10.55 -20.55
C ALA A 182 -12.75 -9.64 -19.85
N PHE A 183 -12.53 -8.43 -20.37
CA PHE A 183 -11.71 -7.41 -19.68
C PHE A 183 -12.33 -6.96 -18.35
N GLY A 184 -13.66 -6.85 -18.28
CA GLY A 184 -14.40 -6.52 -17.06
C GLY A 184 -14.27 -7.58 -15.96
N GLU A 185 -14.22 -8.87 -16.31
CA GLU A 185 -13.96 -9.97 -15.36
C GLU A 185 -12.57 -9.86 -14.74
N VAL A 186 -11.55 -9.57 -15.56
CA VAL A 186 -10.17 -9.33 -15.07
C VAL A 186 -10.12 -8.10 -14.17
N ASN A 187 -10.72 -6.99 -14.60
CA ASN A 187 -10.79 -5.77 -13.80
C ASN A 187 -11.48 -6.00 -12.43
N THR A 188 -12.55 -6.79 -12.41
CA THR A 188 -13.22 -7.22 -11.16
C THR A 188 -12.28 -8.02 -10.27
N LEU A 189 -11.52 -8.97 -10.84
CA LEU A 189 -10.50 -9.72 -10.09
C LEU A 189 -9.43 -8.80 -9.50
N LEU A 190 -8.95 -7.81 -10.24
CA LEU A 190 -7.94 -6.87 -9.74
C LEU A 190 -8.49 -5.94 -8.66
N ASN A 191 -9.73 -5.47 -8.79
CA ASN A 191 -10.41 -4.70 -7.73
C ASN A 191 -10.55 -5.52 -6.45
N ASP A 192 -10.95 -6.79 -6.56
CA ASP A 192 -11.00 -7.71 -5.41
C ASP A 192 -9.62 -7.85 -4.77
N LEU A 193 -8.57 -8.06 -5.58
CA LEU A 193 -7.18 -8.15 -5.07
C LEU A 193 -6.66 -6.81 -4.51
N ALA A 194 -7.17 -5.69 -5.00
CA ALA A 194 -6.78 -4.38 -4.53
C ALA A 194 -7.36 -4.08 -3.14
N GLU A 195 -8.62 -4.42 -2.93
CA GLU A 195 -9.37 -4.06 -1.71
C GLU A 195 -9.41 -5.16 -0.65
N SER A 196 -9.35 -6.43 -1.05
CA SER A 196 -9.55 -7.57 -0.14
C SER A 196 -8.25 -8.11 0.45
N ARG A 197 -8.43 -8.95 1.47
CA ARG A 197 -7.38 -9.83 2.00
C ARG A 197 -7.80 -11.26 1.73
N PRO A 198 -7.33 -11.88 0.64
CA PRO A 198 -7.72 -13.24 0.32
C PRO A 198 -7.22 -14.18 1.42
N SER A 199 -8.09 -15.07 1.88
CA SER A 199 -7.78 -16.08 2.90
C SER A 199 -7.92 -17.52 2.39
N ASP A 200 -8.42 -17.71 1.16
CA ASP A 200 -8.56 -18.99 0.49
C ASP A 200 -7.67 -19.03 -0.75
N ALA A 201 -6.48 -19.62 -0.61
CA ALA A 201 -5.52 -19.75 -1.69
C ALA A 201 -6.06 -20.59 -2.87
N ARG A 202 -6.88 -21.61 -2.61
CA ARG A 202 -7.40 -22.50 -3.66
C ARG A 202 -8.43 -21.80 -4.52
N ALA A 203 -9.39 -21.12 -3.88
CA ALA A 203 -10.39 -20.34 -4.60
C ALA A 203 -9.73 -19.20 -5.40
N LEU A 204 -8.71 -18.56 -4.82
CA LEU A 204 -7.95 -17.53 -5.52
C LEU A 204 -7.17 -18.09 -6.72
N GLN A 205 -6.44 -19.19 -6.55
CA GLN A 205 -5.70 -19.82 -7.66
C GLN A 205 -6.65 -20.20 -8.80
N ALA A 206 -7.79 -20.80 -8.51
CA ALA A 206 -8.77 -21.16 -9.54
C ALA A 206 -9.25 -19.94 -10.34
N ARG A 207 -9.41 -18.77 -9.70
CA ARG A 207 -9.75 -17.51 -10.38
C ARG A 207 -8.60 -17.00 -11.25
N LEU A 208 -7.36 -17.06 -10.74
CA LEU A 208 -6.15 -16.65 -11.45
C LEU A 208 -5.84 -17.55 -12.64
N ASP A 209 -6.15 -18.85 -12.57
CA ASP A 209 -6.00 -19.78 -13.69
C ASP A 209 -7.07 -19.52 -14.76
N THR A 210 -8.29 -19.19 -14.35
CA THR A 210 -9.44 -19.07 -15.26
C THR A 210 -9.48 -17.74 -16.00
N ALA A 211 -9.19 -16.62 -15.32
CA ALA A 211 -9.37 -15.29 -15.89
C ALA A 211 -8.50 -15.02 -17.14
N PRO A 212 -7.20 -15.39 -17.18
CA PRO A 212 -6.35 -15.21 -18.35
C PRO A 212 -6.81 -16.05 -19.55
N VAL A 213 -7.23 -17.31 -19.30
CA VAL A 213 -7.75 -18.20 -20.34
C VAL A 213 -9.03 -17.62 -20.94
N ARG A 214 -9.99 -17.19 -20.11
CA ARG A 214 -11.22 -16.56 -20.61
C ARG A 214 -10.96 -15.30 -21.41
N LEU A 215 -10.01 -14.47 -20.97
CA LEU A 215 -9.63 -13.26 -21.68
C LEU A 215 -9.07 -13.59 -23.07
N THR A 216 -8.08 -14.48 -23.13
CA THR A 216 -7.42 -14.87 -24.39
C THR A 216 -8.38 -15.61 -25.33
N ASP A 217 -9.24 -16.50 -24.82
CA ASP A 217 -10.27 -17.20 -25.60
C ASP A 217 -11.30 -16.23 -26.20
N ALA A 218 -11.80 -15.28 -25.40
CA ALA A 218 -12.77 -14.30 -25.88
C ALA A 218 -12.21 -13.45 -27.03
N LEU A 219 -10.93 -13.05 -26.94
CA LEU A 219 -10.26 -12.30 -28.00
C LEU A 219 -9.94 -13.17 -29.21
N GLY A 220 -9.60 -14.45 -29.01
CA GLY A 220 -9.44 -15.42 -30.09
C GLY A 220 -10.74 -15.60 -30.89
N VAL A 221 -11.86 -15.81 -30.20
CA VAL A 221 -13.20 -15.91 -30.81
C VAL A 221 -13.57 -14.60 -31.52
N ALA A 222 -13.32 -13.45 -30.91
CA ALA A 222 -13.58 -12.14 -31.52
C ALA A 222 -12.79 -11.95 -32.81
N ARG A 223 -11.50 -12.31 -32.81
CA ARG A 223 -10.63 -12.25 -34.00
C ARG A 223 -11.13 -13.17 -35.10
N ASP A 224 -11.47 -14.41 -34.76
CA ASP A 224 -11.93 -15.39 -35.73
C ASP A 224 -13.27 -14.95 -36.36
N ARG A 225 -14.20 -14.45 -35.54
CA ARG A 225 -15.46 -13.85 -36.02
C ARG A 225 -15.20 -12.67 -36.94
N MET A 226 -14.28 -11.76 -36.58
CA MET A 226 -13.95 -10.58 -37.39
C MET A 226 -13.28 -10.93 -38.73
N SER A 227 -12.48 -12.00 -38.77
CA SER A 227 -11.82 -12.46 -40.01
C SER A 227 -12.81 -12.95 -41.08
N GLN A 228 -14.02 -13.36 -40.65
CA GLN A 228 -15.07 -13.85 -41.52
C GLN A 228 -15.94 -12.73 -42.10
N VAL A 229 -15.77 -11.49 -41.62
CA VAL A 229 -16.60 -10.35 -42.04
C VAL A 229 -15.89 -9.52 -43.11
N ALA A 230 -16.49 -9.45 -44.31
CA ALA A 230 -15.97 -8.65 -45.42
C ALA A 230 -16.55 -7.21 -45.43
N GLY A 231 -15.84 -6.28 -46.08
CA GLY A 231 -16.33 -4.92 -46.33
C GLY A 231 -16.04 -3.94 -45.17
N PRO A 232 -17.00 -3.11 -44.74
CA PRO A 232 -16.76 -2.02 -43.78
C PRO A 232 -16.28 -2.48 -42.39
N PHE A 233 -16.37 -3.78 -42.08
CA PHE A 233 -15.90 -4.40 -40.84
C PHE A 233 -14.40 -4.65 -40.80
N ALA A 234 -13.73 -4.70 -41.96
CA ALA A 234 -12.29 -4.92 -42.03
C ALA A 234 -11.49 -3.84 -41.28
N ALA A 235 -12.07 -2.64 -41.11
CA ALA A 235 -11.47 -1.55 -40.34
C ALA A 235 -11.41 -1.82 -38.82
N PHE A 236 -12.23 -2.73 -38.29
CA PHE A 236 -12.24 -3.10 -36.87
C PHE A 236 -11.24 -4.22 -36.54
N ALA A 237 -10.86 -5.04 -37.52
CA ALA A 237 -9.94 -6.16 -37.31
C ALA A 237 -8.60 -5.73 -36.67
N PRO A 238 -7.93 -4.63 -37.10
CA PRO A 238 -6.70 -4.16 -36.45
C PRO A 238 -6.89 -3.72 -34.99
N ILE A 239 -8.09 -3.28 -34.60
CA ILE A 239 -8.39 -2.88 -33.21
C ILE A 239 -8.53 -4.12 -32.34
N ILE A 240 -9.20 -5.16 -32.85
CA ILE A 240 -9.36 -6.44 -32.15
C ILE A 240 -8.02 -7.18 -32.05
N GLU A 241 -7.20 -7.14 -33.09
CA GLU A 241 -5.84 -7.69 -33.07
C GLU A 241 -4.97 -6.99 -32.01
N ALA A 242 -4.94 -5.66 -32.00
CA ALA A 242 -4.23 -4.92 -30.96
C ALA A 242 -4.80 -5.16 -29.55
N SER A 243 -6.10 -5.43 -29.42
CA SER A 243 -6.71 -5.80 -28.13
C SER A 243 -6.31 -7.20 -27.68
N ALA A 244 -6.08 -8.13 -28.63
CA ALA A 244 -5.56 -9.46 -28.33
C ALA A 244 -4.11 -9.41 -27.85
N ASP A 245 -3.29 -8.52 -28.40
CA ASP A 245 -1.93 -8.27 -27.90
C ASP A 245 -1.96 -7.75 -26.45
N VAL A 246 -2.85 -6.79 -26.15
CA VAL A 246 -3.03 -6.31 -24.77
C VAL A 246 -3.52 -7.43 -23.86
N ALA A 247 -4.44 -8.29 -24.32
CA ALA A 247 -4.92 -9.43 -23.55
C ALA A 247 -3.80 -10.45 -23.24
N ALA A 248 -2.91 -10.70 -24.20
CA ALA A 248 -1.75 -11.56 -23.99
C ALA A 248 -0.77 -10.97 -22.96
N ASP A 249 -0.50 -9.67 -23.05
CA ASP A 249 0.32 -8.95 -22.06
C ASP A 249 -0.30 -9.01 -20.66
N VAL A 250 -1.61 -8.73 -20.54
CA VAL A 250 -2.35 -8.83 -19.28
C VAL A 250 -2.29 -10.25 -18.73
N SER A 251 -2.51 -11.26 -19.57
CA SER A 251 -2.41 -12.67 -19.20
C SER A 251 -1.03 -13.02 -18.64
N ALA A 252 0.05 -12.58 -19.29
CA ALA A 252 1.40 -12.84 -18.84
C ALA A 252 1.67 -12.18 -17.47
N LEU A 253 1.26 -10.93 -17.30
CA LEU A 253 1.45 -10.19 -16.05
C LEU A 253 0.60 -10.75 -14.90
N LEU A 254 -0.59 -11.29 -15.17
CA LEU A 254 -1.41 -11.98 -14.17
C LEU A 254 -0.67 -13.18 -13.57
N CYS A 255 0.08 -13.94 -14.39
CA CYS A 255 0.91 -15.06 -13.95
C CYS A 255 2.20 -14.64 -13.23
N GLU A 256 2.53 -13.34 -13.21
CA GLU A 256 3.69 -12.80 -12.48
C GLU A 256 3.31 -12.24 -11.10
N LEU A 257 2.02 -12.20 -10.78
CA LEU A 257 1.54 -11.67 -9.51
C LEU A 257 2.06 -12.51 -8.33
N THR A 258 2.50 -11.81 -7.28
CA THR A 258 2.74 -12.43 -5.97
C THR A 258 1.71 -11.87 -4.98
N ILE A 259 0.87 -12.76 -4.48
CA ILE A 259 -0.32 -12.41 -3.70
C ILE A 259 -0.19 -12.97 -2.28
N PRO A 260 -0.17 -12.10 -1.25
CA PRO A 260 -0.23 -12.57 0.13
C PRO A 260 -1.60 -13.16 0.44
N VAL A 261 -1.63 -14.40 0.92
CA VAL A 261 -2.84 -15.05 1.44
C VAL A 261 -2.82 -14.95 2.95
N PHE A 262 -3.81 -14.24 3.48
CA PHE A 262 -3.88 -13.87 4.89
C PHE A 262 -4.66 -14.92 5.69
N PRO A 263 -4.17 -15.31 6.88
CA PRO A 263 -4.92 -16.20 7.74
C PRO A 263 -6.22 -15.54 8.22
N VAL A 264 -7.26 -16.36 8.45
CA VAL A 264 -8.41 -15.91 9.25
C VAL A 264 -7.98 -15.67 10.69
N TYR A 265 -8.74 -14.86 11.43
CA TYR A 265 -8.38 -14.48 12.80
C TYR A 265 -8.09 -15.69 13.70
N GLU A 266 -8.91 -16.72 13.61
CA GLU A 266 -8.79 -17.95 14.40
C GLU A 266 -7.51 -18.73 14.11
N ALA A 267 -6.95 -18.56 12.92
CA ALA A 267 -5.71 -19.22 12.52
C ALA A 267 -4.46 -18.50 13.06
N LEU A 268 -4.58 -17.30 13.64
CA LEU A 268 -3.43 -16.56 14.19
C LEU A 268 -2.79 -17.24 15.41
N GLY A 269 -3.43 -18.28 15.99
CA GLY A 269 -2.89 -19.06 17.09
C GLY A 269 -2.65 -18.19 18.35
N PRO A 270 -1.47 -18.25 18.99
CA PRO A 270 -1.18 -17.45 20.18
C PRO A 270 -1.28 -15.93 19.96
N CYS A 271 -1.16 -15.45 18.72
CA CYS A 271 -1.32 -14.04 18.43
C CYS A 271 -2.76 -13.53 18.67
N CYS A 272 -3.77 -14.42 18.74
CA CYS A 272 -5.15 -14.06 19.11
C CYS A 272 -5.26 -13.39 20.49
N ASP A 273 -4.31 -13.62 21.40
CA ASP A 273 -4.28 -12.99 22.72
C ASP A 273 -3.71 -11.57 22.66
N VAL A 274 -3.02 -11.24 21.57
CA VAL A 274 -2.26 -9.99 21.40
C VAL A 274 -2.98 -9.00 20.49
N ILE A 275 -3.80 -9.49 19.55
CA ILE A 275 -4.59 -8.64 18.66
C ILE A 275 -6.07 -9.02 18.76
N THR A 276 -6.96 -8.03 18.80
CA THR A 276 -8.40 -8.29 18.78
C THR A 276 -8.89 -8.61 17.36
N ARG A 277 -9.96 -9.40 17.25
CA ARG A 277 -10.62 -9.69 15.96
C ARG A 277 -10.95 -8.40 15.19
N THR A 278 -11.59 -7.43 15.85
CA THR A 278 -11.98 -6.16 15.24
C THR A 278 -10.79 -5.40 14.66
N MET A 279 -9.64 -5.41 15.35
CA MET A 279 -8.42 -4.79 14.83
C MET A 279 -7.88 -5.55 13.64
N TYR A 280 -7.75 -6.87 13.75
CA TYR A 280 -7.23 -7.69 12.66
C TYR A 280 -8.10 -7.61 11.41
N GLU A 281 -9.42 -7.63 11.54
CA GLU A 281 -10.38 -7.53 10.44
C GLU A 281 -10.43 -6.12 9.83
N GLY A 282 -10.13 -5.08 10.61
CA GLY A 282 -10.24 -3.67 10.22
C GLY A 282 -9.02 -3.08 9.50
N VAL A 283 -7.86 -3.77 9.49
CA VAL A 283 -6.65 -3.29 8.81
C VAL A 283 -6.64 -3.64 7.30
N SER A 284 -5.99 -2.79 6.50
CA SER A 284 -5.74 -3.05 5.07
C SER A 284 -4.77 -4.23 4.85
N GLY A 285 -4.67 -4.71 3.60
CA GLY A 285 -3.72 -5.77 3.23
C GLY A 285 -2.27 -5.39 3.57
N VAL A 286 -1.83 -4.17 3.22
CA VAL A 286 -0.45 -3.71 3.52
C VAL A 286 -0.16 -3.67 5.02
N GLN A 287 -1.12 -3.22 5.82
CA GLN A 287 -1.02 -3.19 7.28
C GLN A 287 -1.02 -4.60 7.87
N ALA A 288 -1.89 -5.49 7.39
CA ALA A 288 -1.91 -6.89 7.81
C ALA A 288 -0.58 -7.59 7.49
N PHE A 289 0.04 -7.29 6.35
CA PHE A 289 1.31 -7.89 5.98
C PHE A 289 2.44 -7.45 6.93
N ALA A 290 2.54 -6.15 7.21
CA ALA A 290 3.49 -5.62 8.18
C ALA A 290 3.27 -6.20 9.58
N LEU A 291 2.01 -6.22 10.04
CA LEU A 291 1.61 -6.81 11.31
C LEU A 291 2.08 -8.27 11.44
N LEU A 292 1.79 -9.12 10.47
CA LEU A 292 2.12 -10.54 10.53
C LEU A 292 3.64 -10.78 10.50
N ASN A 293 4.39 -9.99 9.71
CA ASN A 293 5.85 -10.03 9.69
C ASN A 293 6.46 -9.63 11.04
N ILE A 294 5.99 -8.52 11.63
CA ILE A 294 6.49 -8.03 12.92
C ILE A 294 6.11 -8.98 14.05
N LEU A 295 4.88 -9.51 14.07
CA LEU A 295 4.46 -10.51 15.05
C LEU A 295 5.27 -11.81 14.93
N ALA A 296 5.55 -12.28 13.71
CA ALA A 296 6.42 -13.45 13.49
C ALA A 296 7.82 -13.21 14.09
N ARG A 297 8.40 -12.03 13.84
CA ARG A 297 9.70 -11.63 14.42
C ARG A 297 9.64 -11.56 15.95
N LEU A 298 8.62 -10.91 16.52
CA LEU A 298 8.43 -10.81 17.97
C LEU A 298 8.29 -12.20 18.62
N GLN A 299 7.51 -13.09 18.02
CA GLN A 299 7.31 -14.46 18.52
C GLN A 299 8.61 -15.28 18.50
N ALA A 300 9.41 -15.14 17.45
CA ALA A 300 10.70 -15.82 17.30
C ALA A 300 11.79 -15.23 18.22
N THR A 301 11.65 -13.97 18.64
CA THR A 301 12.66 -13.29 19.46
C THR A 301 12.51 -13.67 20.93
N ARG A 302 13.62 -14.12 21.52
CA ARG A 302 13.66 -14.63 22.90
C ARG A 302 14.72 -13.91 23.75
N PRO A 303 14.51 -12.62 24.10
CA PRO A 303 15.45 -11.91 24.96
C PRO A 303 15.57 -12.62 26.31
N SER A 304 16.80 -12.87 26.75
CA SER A 304 17.09 -13.65 27.96
C SER A 304 16.43 -15.04 27.98
N GLY A 305 16.20 -15.64 26.80
CA GLY A 305 15.60 -16.97 26.62
C GLY A 305 14.06 -17.02 26.70
N ARG A 306 13.38 -15.92 27.04
CA ARG A 306 11.92 -15.85 27.16
C ARG A 306 11.29 -15.21 25.92
N SER A 307 10.18 -15.75 25.42
CA SER A 307 9.42 -15.15 24.30
C SER A 307 9.00 -13.71 24.63
N MET A 308 8.97 -12.85 23.61
CA MET A 308 8.42 -11.50 23.73
C MET A 308 6.89 -11.48 23.83
N LEU A 309 6.19 -12.50 23.31
CA LEU A 309 4.73 -12.53 23.29
C LEU A 309 4.16 -13.56 24.28
N GLU A 310 4.69 -14.79 24.27
CA GLU A 310 4.13 -15.90 25.03
C GLU A 310 4.27 -15.69 26.55
N GLY A 311 3.15 -15.84 27.27
CA GLY A 311 3.11 -15.69 28.73
C GLY A 311 3.38 -14.27 29.22
N ARG A 312 3.07 -13.24 28.40
CA ARG A 312 3.13 -11.82 28.75
C ARG A 312 1.84 -11.12 28.37
N HIS A 313 1.47 -10.08 29.11
CA HIS A 313 0.30 -9.27 28.75
C HIS A 313 0.68 -8.25 27.67
N VAL A 314 0.54 -8.64 26.41
CA VAL A 314 0.82 -7.80 25.24
C VAL A 314 -0.49 -7.49 24.50
N THR A 315 -0.65 -6.26 24.02
CA THR A 315 -1.81 -5.87 23.22
C THR A 315 -1.38 -4.91 22.11
N VAL A 316 -1.58 -5.28 20.85
CA VAL A 316 -1.41 -4.36 19.71
C VAL A 316 -2.46 -3.26 19.83
N THR A 317 -2.03 -2.00 19.73
CA THR A 317 -2.89 -0.82 19.79
C THR A 317 -3.04 -0.13 18.44
N HIS A 318 -1.99 -0.17 17.61
CA HIS A 318 -1.99 0.46 16.28
C HIS A 318 -1.18 -0.37 15.30
N VAL A 319 -1.60 -0.33 14.02
CA VAL A 319 -0.92 -1.00 12.92
C VAL A 319 -0.71 -0.01 11.79
N PHE A 320 0.52 0.11 11.34
CA PHE A 320 0.92 0.90 10.19
C PHE A 320 1.53 -0.01 9.11
N PRO A 321 1.72 0.46 7.88
CA PRO A 321 2.34 -0.33 6.80
C PRO A 321 3.80 -0.76 7.03
N ASP A 322 4.51 -0.20 8.00
CA ASP A 322 5.90 -0.55 8.31
C ASP A 322 6.15 -0.95 9.79
N ARG A 323 5.27 -0.54 10.72
CA ARG A 323 5.44 -0.72 12.18
C ARG A 323 4.13 -1.05 12.88
N ILE A 324 4.23 -1.51 14.13
CA ILE A 324 3.08 -1.64 15.03
C ILE A 324 3.36 -0.99 16.37
N TYR A 325 2.30 -0.46 17.00
CA TYR A 325 2.37 -0.05 18.39
C TYR A 325 1.69 -1.08 19.27
N LEU A 326 2.28 -1.37 20.41
CA LEU A 326 1.72 -2.30 21.39
C LEU A 326 1.91 -1.78 22.82
N GLU A 327 1.03 -2.23 23.71
CA GLU A 327 1.22 -2.11 25.16
C GLU A 327 1.63 -3.45 25.74
N ALA A 328 2.54 -3.43 26.69
CA ALA A 328 3.22 -4.61 27.20
C ALA A 328 3.61 -4.45 28.66
N ASP A 329 3.91 -5.57 29.32
CA ASP A 329 4.58 -5.57 30.62
C ASP A 329 6.00 -5.00 30.48
N ARG A 330 6.43 -4.17 31.43
CA ARG A 330 7.78 -3.56 31.43
C ARG A 330 8.90 -4.60 31.33
N SER A 331 8.66 -5.81 31.83
CA SER A 331 9.60 -6.94 31.74
C SER A 331 10.14 -7.19 30.32
N ILE A 332 9.38 -6.90 29.26
CA ILE A 332 9.88 -7.04 27.87
C ILE A 332 11.09 -6.16 27.64
N ILE A 333 11.02 -4.89 28.04
CA ILE A 333 12.11 -3.93 27.83
C ILE A 333 13.27 -4.21 28.78
N THR A 334 13.00 -4.66 30.01
CA THR A 334 14.04 -5.11 30.95
C THR A 334 14.85 -6.27 30.36
N ASP A 335 14.17 -7.27 29.80
CA ASP A 335 14.82 -8.44 29.23
C ASP A 335 15.62 -8.08 27.95
N VAL A 336 15.07 -7.19 27.12
CA VAL A 336 15.74 -6.66 25.92
C VAL A 336 17.00 -5.86 26.30
N ALA A 337 16.92 -5.01 27.32
CA ALA A 337 18.05 -4.20 27.76
C ALA A 337 19.20 -5.05 28.34
N ALA A 338 18.88 -6.20 28.95
CA ALA A 338 19.85 -7.12 29.51
C ALA A 338 20.48 -8.07 28.48
N ASP A 339 19.86 -8.22 27.30
CA ASP A 339 20.28 -9.17 26.28
C ASP A 339 21.35 -8.58 25.35
N ARG A 340 22.45 -9.32 25.16
CA ARG A 340 23.57 -8.94 24.28
C ARG A 340 23.21 -8.93 22.79
N ALA A 341 22.10 -9.57 22.42
CA ALA A 341 21.54 -9.54 21.08
C ALA A 341 20.92 -8.18 20.72
N PHE A 342 20.84 -7.25 21.67
CA PHE A 342 20.33 -5.90 21.48
C PHE A 342 21.36 -4.84 21.86
N GLN A 343 21.27 -3.70 21.20
CA GLN A 343 22.05 -2.51 21.52
C GLN A 343 21.15 -1.29 21.58
N SER A 344 21.53 -0.27 22.34
CA SER A 344 20.81 1.00 22.34
C SER A 344 20.84 1.64 20.95
N ALA A 345 19.72 2.22 20.55
CA ALA A 345 19.53 2.90 19.27
C ALA A 345 18.91 4.29 19.45
N PRO A 346 19.08 5.21 18.49
CA PRO A 346 18.44 6.52 18.54
C PRO A 346 16.90 6.39 18.39
N ALA A 347 16.15 6.93 19.34
CA ALA A 347 14.67 6.96 19.31
C ALA A 347 14.09 8.23 18.65
N ALA A 348 14.93 9.11 18.09
CA ALA A 348 14.55 10.49 17.78
C ALA A 348 13.40 10.62 16.75
N LEU A 349 13.20 9.60 15.94
CA LEU A 349 12.20 9.52 14.87
C LEU A 349 11.07 8.52 15.17
N HIS A 350 11.03 7.99 16.39
CA HIS A 350 9.97 7.11 16.87
C HIS A 350 8.99 7.86 17.75
N ARG A 351 7.77 7.33 17.88
CA ARG A 351 6.75 7.90 18.77
C ARG A 351 7.17 7.91 20.22
N PHE A 352 7.81 6.83 20.66
CA PHE A 352 8.22 6.67 22.04
C PHE A 352 9.73 6.87 22.18
N LYS A 353 10.13 7.79 23.05
CA LYS A 353 11.49 8.36 23.08
C LYS A 353 12.24 8.12 24.39
N GLU A 354 11.67 7.36 25.33
CA GLU A 354 12.33 7.09 26.62
C GLU A 354 13.55 6.19 26.45
N GLY A 355 13.47 5.23 25.53
CA GLY A 355 14.61 4.45 25.10
C GLY A 355 14.30 3.68 23.82
N SER A 356 15.35 3.20 23.16
CA SER A 356 15.21 2.35 21.98
C SER A 356 16.33 1.31 21.92
N TYR A 357 15.97 0.10 21.50
CA TYR A 357 16.87 -1.02 21.36
C TYR A 357 16.72 -1.64 19.97
N LYS A 358 17.85 -1.90 19.31
CA LYS A 358 17.91 -2.56 18.01
C LYS A 358 18.60 -3.90 18.13
N GLN A 359 17.99 -4.92 17.55
CA GLN A 359 18.58 -6.25 17.45
C GLN A 359 19.85 -6.22 16.58
N THR A 360 20.89 -6.92 17.01
CA THR A 360 22.19 -6.98 16.34
C THR A 360 22.51 -8.36 15.78
N THR A 361 21.70 -9.36 16.11
CA THR A 361 21.86 -10.77 15.73
C THR A 361 21.96 -10.95 14.21
N PHE A 362 21.19 -10.19 13.43
CA PHE A 362 21.10 -10.37 11.99
C PHE A 362 21.68 -9.19 11.22
N PRO A 363 22.17 -9.40 9.98
CA PRO A 363 22.56 -8.30 9.11
C PRO A 363 21.35 -7.53 8.55
N LYS A 364 20.18 -8.18 8.45
CA LYS A 364 18.94 -7.62 7.88
C LYS A 364 17.70 -8.09 8.66
N GLY A 365 16.60 -7.33 8.56
CA GLY A 365 15.32 -7.67 9.20
C GLY A 365 15.38 -7.61 10.72
N ASN A 366 16.18 -6.68 11.25
CA ASN A 366 16.37 -6.54 12.70
C ASN A 366 15.14 -5.87 13.32
N LEU A 367 14.73 -6.39 14.46
CA LEU A 367 13.71 -5.76 15.28
C LEU A 367 14.28 -4.51 15.97
N GLN A 368 13.60 -3.39 15.86
CA GLN A 368 13.85 -2.19 16.66
C GLN A 368 12.63 -1.89 17.52
N LEU A 369 12.86 -1.67 18.81
CA LEU A 369 11.84 -1.42 19.82
C LEU A 369 12.13 -0.09 20.49
N SER A 370 11.28 0.89 20.25
CA SER A 370 11.31 2.17 20.94
C SER A 370 10.17 2.23 21.95
N TYR A 371 10.39 2.70 23.17
CA TYR A 371 9.40 2.58 24.25
C TYR A 371 9.22 3.85 25.08
N ALA A 372 8.09 3.89 25.80
CA ALA A 372 7.77 4.85 26.83
C ALA A 372 7.04 4.16 27.98
N SER A 373 7.40 4.52 29.20
CA SER A 373 6.78 4.01 30.42
C SER A 373 5.32 4.42 30.55
N ARG A 374 4.52 3.52 31.12
CA ARG A 374 3.11 3.72 31.47
C ARG A 374 2.88 3.37 32.95
N PRO A 375 1.81 3.90 33.57
CA PRO A 375 1.42 3.49 34.92
C PRO A 375 1.21 1.96 35.03
N GLY A 376 1.39 1.40 36.23
CA GLY A 376 1.10 -0.01 36.51
C GLY A 376 2.14 -1.02 36.00
N ASP A 377 3.42 -0.62 35.91
CA ASP A 377 4.53 -1.45 35.39
C ASP A 377 4.35 -1.87 33.92
N ARG A 378 3.77 -0.97 33.14
CA ARG A 378 3.48 -1.15 31.72
C ARG A 378 4.40 -0.28 30.86
N VAL A 379 4.54 -0.65 29.60
CA VAL A 379 5.24 0.12 28.57
C VAL A 379 4.40 0.19 27.29
N ALA A 380 4.46 1.32 26.60
CA ALA A 380 4.05 1.43 25.22
C ALA A 380 5.29 1.26 24.34
N ILE A 381 5.20 0.43 23.29
CA ILE A 381 6.31 0.06 22.42
C ILE A 381 5.92 0.34 20.97
N ASP A 382 6.83 0.95 20.23
CA ASP A 382 6.87 1.11 18.79
C ASP A 382 7.83 0.04 18.26
N ALA A 383 7.27 -0.97 17.59
CA ALA A 383 8.00 -2.10 17.05
C ALA A 383 8.06 -2.01 15.52
N ASP A 384 9.28 -1.92 15.02
CA ASP A 384 9.61 -1.73 13.61
C ASP A 384 10.61 -2.81 13.17
N MET A 385 10.59 -3.16 11.88
CA MET A 385 11.53 -4.08 11.24
C MET A 385 12.38 -3.34 10.23
N ASP A 386 13.58 -2.95 10.66
CA ASP A 386 14.55 -2.33 9.78
C ASP A 386 15.13 -3.36 8.79
N LEU A 387 14.96 -3.09 7.49
CA LEU A 387 15.59 -3.89 6.44
C LEU A 387 17.12 -3.75 6.45
N TYR A 388 17.63 -2.59 6.85
CA TYR A 388 19.06 -2.27 6.84
C TYR A 388 19.51 -1.56 8.14
N ARG A 389 20.82 -1.55 8.40
CA ARG A 389 21.37 -0.96 9.63
C ARG A 389 21.46 0.58 9.62
N SER A 390 21.30 1.26 8.48
CA SER A 390 21.54 2.70 8.32
C SER A 390 20.27 3.56 8.48
N ALA A 391 20.26 4.46 9.46
CA ALA A 391 19.08 5.16 10.00
C ALA A 391 18.53 6.38 9.20
N VAL A 392 19.01 6.68 7.99
CA VAL A 392 18.79 8.00 7.36
C VAL A 392 17.83 8.04 6.15
N PRO A 393 17.46 6.94 5.45
CA PRO A 393 16.43 7.01 4.40
C PRO A 393 14.96 6.97 4.88
N HIS A 394 14.69 6.71 6.17
CA HIS A 394 13.40 6.14 6.62
C HIS A 394 12.18 7.08 6.71
N LEU A 395 12.34 8.41 6.67
CA LEU A 395 11.22 9.34 6.89
C LEU A 395 10.47 9.69 5.60
N PHE A 396 9.15 9.44 5.55
CA PHE A 396 8.19 9.78 4.48
C PHE A 396 8.44 9.16 3.09
N GLY A 397 9.70 8.88 2.76
CA GLY A 397 10.16 8.35 1.48
C GLY A 397 10.13 6.84 1.38
N GLU A 398 9.75 6.11 2.43
CA GLU A 398 9.54 4.67 2.34
C GLU A 398 8.06 4.41 2.02
N VAL A 399 7.11 4.55 2.93
CA VAL A 399 5.74 4.02 2.69
C VAL A 399 5.03 4.57 1.43
N LEU A 400 4.99 5.89 1.23
CA LEU A 400 4.28 6.51 0.09
C LEU A 400 5.05 6.35 -1.22
N VAL A 401 6.37 6.56 -1.21
CA VAL A 401 7.20 6.39 -2.40
C VAL A 401 7.33 4.91 -2.73
N ASN A 402 7.52 3.99 -1.78
CA ASN A 402 7.57 2.54 -2.02
C ASN A 402 6.30 2.01 -2.63
N HIS A 403 5.15 2.58 -2.27
CA HIS A 403 3.91 2.20 -2.95
C HIS A 403 3.89 2.70 -4.41
N LEU A 404 4.48 3.88 -4.68
CA LEU A 404 4.55 4.49 -6.01
C LEU A 404 5.75 4.05 -6.89
N THR A 405 6.79 3.49 -6.29
CA THR A 405 8.08 3.12 -6.92
C THR A 405 8.46 1.67 -6.67
N GLY A 406 7.67 0.92 -5.88
CA GLY A 406 7.93 -0.48 -5.54
C GLY A 406 9.16 -0.74 -4.67
N SER A 407 9.81 0.27 -4.07
CA SER A 407 11.20 0.10 -3.57
C SER A 407 11.60 0.92 -2.34
N SER A 408 11.56 0.29 -1.16
CA SER A 408 12.63 0.29 -0.13
C SER A 408 12.25 -0.57 1.09
N THR A 409 10.97 -0.56 1.48
CA THR A 409 10.34 -1.34 2.57
C THR A 409 9.27 -2.25 1.98
N SER A 410 9.74 -3.18 1.15
CA SER A 410 8.89 -4.21 0.59
C SER A 410 8.60 -5.24 1.69
N GLN A 411 7.35 -5.37 2.11
CA GLN A 411 6.95 -6.42 3.06
C GLN A 411 7.24 -7.83 2.50
N PHE A 412 7.35 -7.98 1.18
CA PHE A 412 7.88 -9.19 0.55
C PHE A 412 9.37 -9.39 0.81
N ALA A 413 10.18 -8.33 0.78
CA ALA A 413 11.59 -8.40 1.16
C ALA A 413 11.74 -8.75 2.65
N VAL A 414 10.91 -8.15 3.52
CA VAL A 414 10.85 -8.50 4.94
C VAL A 414 10.51 -9.98 5.11
N ARG A 415 9.43 -10.46 4.47
CA ARG A 415 9.02 -11.87 4.54
C ARG A 415 10.11 -12.81 4.06
N ARG A 416 10.76 -12.52 2.93
CA ARG A 416 11.88 -13.31 2.42
C ARG A 416 13.05 -13.38 3.41
N ILE A 417 13.38 -12.27 4.07
CA ILE A 417 14.41 -12.26 5.11
C ILE A 417 13.97 -13.11 6.32
N LEU A 418 12.69 -13.12 6.67
CA LEU A 418 12.16 -13.99 7.72
C LEU A 418 12.25 -15.47 7.31
N ASP A 419 11.91 -15.80 6.07
CA ASP A 419 12.04 -17.16 5.51
C ASP A 419 13.50 -17.63 5.52
N GLU A 420 14.44 -16.79 5.06
CA GLU A 420 15.89 -17.07 5.07
C GLU A 420 16.46 -17.26 6.49
N GLN A 421 15.75 -16.78 7.51
CA GLN A 421 16.13 -16.91 8.92
C GLN A 421 15.31 -17.98 9.65
N ASP A 422 14.60 -18.84 8.91
CA ASP A 422 13.75 -19.91 9.43
C ASP A 422 12.69 -19.42 10.43
N ILE A 423 12.22 -18.19 10.27
CA ILE A 423 11.16 -17.62 11.12
C ILE A 423 9.80 -17.99 10.54
N ALA A 424 9.08 -18.86 11.25
CA ALA A 424 7.75 -19.32 10.85
C ALA A 424 6.77 -18.15 10.62
N ALA A 425 5.97 -18.25 9.56
CA ALA A 425 4.88 -17.33 9.31
C ALA A 425 3.73 -17.52 10.32
N ILE A 426 3.02 -16.45 10.64
CA ILE A 426 1.87 -16.51 11.55
C ILE A 426 0.67 -17.13 10.83
N GLY A 427 0.06 -18.15 11.44
CA GLY A 427 -1.25 -18.67 11.08
C GLY A 427 -1.39 -19.29 9.70
N SER A 428 -0.31 -19.79 9.09
CA SER A 428 -0.29 -20.25 7.68
C SER A 428 -0.37 -19.10 6.67
N PHE A 429 0.01 -17.89 7.06
CA PHE A 429 0.29 -16.82 6.11
C PHE A 429 1.26 -17.31 5.03
N GLU A 430 0.89 -17.15 3.76
CA GLU A 430 1.68 -17.62 2.63
C GLU A 430 1.68 -16.62 1.48
N LEU A 431 2.64 -16.78 0.57
CA LEU A 431 2.75 -16.00 -0.65
C LEU A 431 2.40 -16.88 -1.84
N LEU A 432 1.22 -16.67 -2.42
CA LEU A 432 0.82 -17.33 -3.64
C LEU A 432 1.52 -16.67 -4.83
N ARG A 433 2.14 -17.47 -5.69
CA ARG A 433 2.58 -17.03 -7.02
C ARG A 433 1.56 -17.56 -8.02
N ALA A 434 1.00 -16.62 -8.79
CA ALA A 434 -0.06 -16.92 -9.75
C ALA A 434 0.38 -17.90 -10.84
#